data_AF-A0A968PCZ9-F1
#
_entry.id   AF-A0A968PCZ9-F1
#
_cell.length_a   1.000
_cell.length_b   1.000
_cell.length_c   1.000
_cell.angle_alpha   90.00
_cell.angle_beta   90.00
_cell.angle_gamma   90.00
#
_symmetry.space_group_name_H-M   'P 1'
#
loop_
_entity.id
_entity.type
_entity.pdbx_description
1 polymer ?
#
loop_
_entity_poly.entity_id
_entity_poly.type
_entity_poly.pdbx_seq_one_letter_code
_entity_poly.pdbx_strand_id
1 'polypeptide(L)'
;MIARQMLSPIDLERRFALTGGHIFHGEITPDQSFNLRPLPGHADYRTPLPGLYLCGSGAHPGGGVTGMPGHNAAHVALEDLAG
;
A
#
# COMPACT_ATOMS: atom_id res chain seq x y z
N MET A 1 -37.53 0.40 -0.49
CA MET A 1 -36.68 -0.76 -0.85
C MET A 1 -35.24 -0.42 -0.52
N ILE A 2 -34.47 -1.32 0.10
CA ILE A 2 -33.03 -1.13 0.35
C ILE A 2 -32.26 -1.98 -0.66
N ALA A 3 -31.34 -1.36 -1.41
CA ALA A 3 -30.44 -2.09 -2.30
C ALA A 3 -29.34 -2.79 -1.49
N ARG A 4 -28.91 -3.98 -1.93
CA ARG A 4 -27.81 -4.75 -1.33
C ARG A 4 -26.78 -5.12 -2.40
N GLN A 5 -25.51 -5.07 -2.03
CA GLN A 5 -24.38 -5.57 -2.82
C GLN A 5 -23.58 -6.55 -1.96
N MET A 6 -23.15 -7.67 -2.53
CA MET A 6 -22.20 -8.59 -1.93
C MET A 6 -20.99 -8.69 -2.84
N LEU A 7 -19.78 -8.59 -2.28
CA LEU A 7 -18.53 -8.70 -3.01
C LEU A 7 -17.74 -9.85 -2.41
N SER A 8 -17.45 -10.86 -3.23
CA SER A 8 -16.54 -11.95 -2.90
C SER A 8 -15.08 -11.51 -3.08
N PRO A 9 -14.08 -12.28 -2.58
CA PRO A 9 -12.67 -11.95 -2.80
C PRO A 9 -12.30 -11.78 -4.28
N ILE A 10 -12.84 -12.60 -5.19
CA ILE A 10 -12.60 -12.45 -6.63
C ILE A 10 -13.24 -11.18 -7.21
N ASP A 11 -14.36 -10.71 -6.65
CA ASP A 11 -14.96 -9.43 -7.04
C ASP A 11 -14.06 -8.26 -6.60
N LEU A 12 -13.50 -8.34 -5.39
CA LEU A 12 -12.57 -7.34 -4.87
C LEU A 12 -11.28 -7.27 -5.69
N GLU A 13 -10.71 -8.43 -6.04
CA GLU A 13 -9.53 -8.51 -6.89
C GLU A 13 -9.79 -7.88 -8.27
N ARG A 14 -10.88 -8.26 -8.94
CA ARG A 14 -11.20 -7.75 -10.28
C ARG A 14 -11.54 -6.27 -10.31
N ARG A 15 -12.22 -5.77 -9.28
CA ARG A 15 -12.74 -4.40 -9.25
C ARG A 15 -11.76 -3.38 -8.69
N PHE A 16 -10.95 -3.79 -7.71
CA PHE A 16 -10.11 -2.89 -6.93
C PHE A 16 -8.63 -3.27 -6.94
N ALA A 17 -8.23 -4.29 -7.71
CA ALA A 17 -6.88 -4.84 -7.72
C ALA A 17 -6.41 -5.34 -6.33
N LEU A 18 -7.36 -5.74 -5.47
CA LEU A 18 -7.08 -6.36 -4.18
C LEU A 18 -6.82 -7.84 -4.40
N THR A 19 -5.61 -8.22 -4.81
CA THR A 19 -5.22 -9.62 -5.00
C THR A 19 -5.60 -10.47 -3.79
N GLY A 20 -6.30 -11.58 -4.02
CA GLY A 20 -6.85 -12.47 -2.99
C GLY A 20 -7.92 -11.83 -2.08
N GLY A 21 -8.39 -10.61 -2.40
CA GLY A 21 -9.24 -9.80 -1.53
C GLY A 21 -8.50 -9.12 -0.37
N HIS A 22 -7.16 -9.07 -0.38
CA HIS A 22 -6.37 -8.53 0.72
C HIS A 22 -6.28 -7.00 0.67
N ILE A 23 -7.00 -6.32 1.56
CA ILE A 23 -6.97 -4.84 1.63
C ILE A 23 -5.58 -4.27 1.90
N PHE A 24 -4.72 -5.04 2.57
CA PHE A 24 -3.35 -4.65 2.90
C PHE A 24 -2.33 -5.02 1.82
N HIS A 25 -2.76 -5.63 0.71
CA HIS A 25 -1.88 -6.07 -0.39
C HIS A 25 -0.74 -7.00 0.07
N GLY A 26 -0.96 -7.75 1.16
CA GLY A 26 -0.01 -8.63 1.83
C GLY A 26 -0.54 -9.04 3.20
N GLU A 27 0.15 -9.95 3.90
CA GLU A 27 -0.24 -10.32 5.27
C GLU A 27 0.22 -9.28 6.30
N ILE A 28 -0.37 -9.35 7.50
CA ILE A 28 0.07 -8.60 8.68
C ILE A 28 0.69 -9.59 9.66
N THR A 29 1.76 -10.23 9.22
CA THR A 29 2.66 -10.99 10.10
C THR A 29 3.85 -10.12 10.47
N PRO A 30 4.56 -10.39 11.58
CA PRO A 30 5.72 -9.60 11.99
C PRO A 30 6.78 -9.47 10.90
N ASP A 31 7.00 -10.52 10.12
CA ASP A 31 7.95 -10.59 9.01
C ASP A 31 7.47 -9.90 7.72
N GLN A 32 6.17 -9.58 7.61
CA GLN A 32 5.56 -8.85 6.48
C GLN A 32 4.99 -7.48 6.88
N SER A 33 5.39 -6.95 8.03
CA SER A 33 4.88 -5.70 8.58
C SER A 33 5.96 -4.62 8.73
N PHE A 34 5.51 -3.37 8.91
CA PHE A 34 6.38 -2.22 9.15
C PHE A 34 7.48 -2.06 8.09
N ASN A 35 8.74 -2.03 8.49
CA ASN A 35 9.87 -1.77 7.60
C ASN A 35 10.29 -2.99 6.76
N LEU A 36 9.60 -4.11 6.94
CA LEU A 36 9.81 -5.34 6.17
C LEU A 36 8.86 -5.45 4.96
N ARG A 37 7.93 -4.50 4.77
CA ARG A 37 7.05 -4.42 3.59
C ARG A 37 7.46 -3.29 2.63
N PRO A 38 7.34 -3.50 1.29
CA PRO A 38 6.96 -4.76 0.65
C PRO A 38 8.06 -5.83 0.72
N LEU A 39 9.30 -5.40 0.86
CA LEU A 39 10.46 -6.24 1.13
C LEU A 39 11.48 -5.43 1.96
N PRO A 40 12.40 -6.11 2.68
CA PRO A 40 13.46 -5.43 3.41
C PRO A 40 14.24 -4.44 2.52
N GLY A 41 14.52 -3.26 3.06
CA GLY A 41 15.25 -2.21 2.35
C GLY A 41 14.40 -1.31 1.44
N HIS A 42 13.08 -1.51 1.36
CA HIS A 42 12.17 -0.71 0.52
C HIS A 42 11.10 0.03 1.34
N ALA A 43 11.36 0.23 2.63
CA ALA A 43 10.48 0.96 3.55
C ALA A 43 10.64 2.49 3.47
N ASP A 44 11.59 2.97 2.66
CA ASP A 44 11.88 4.37 2.40
C ASP A 44 11.04 4.94 1.23
N TYR A 45 10.03 4.19 0.77
CA TYR A 45 9.04 4.58 -0.25
C TYR A 45 9.59 4.74 -1.67
N ARG A 46 10.91 4.71 -1.88
CA ARG A 46 11.52 4.80 -3.20
C ARG A 46 11.46 3.46 -3.92
N THR A 47 11.37 3.51 -5.24
CA THR A 47 11.53 2.31 -6.08
C THR A 47 12.86 2.37 -6.82
N PRO A 48 13.32 1.26 -7.43
CA PRO A 48 14.50 1.28 -8.30
C PRO A 48 14.37 2.22 -9.50
N LEU A 49 13.15 2.65 -9.85
CA LEU A 49 12.89 3.63 -10.90
C LEU A 49 12.85 5.05 -10.29
N PRO A 50 13.76 5.96 -10.69
CA PRO A 50 13.75 7.34 -10.20
C PRO A 50 12.41 8.03 -10.45
N GLY A 51 11.89 8.74 -9.45
CA GLY A 51 10.62 9.46 -9.52
C GLY A 51 9.37 8.58 -9.36
N LEU A 52 9.52 7.27 -9.13
CA LEU A 52 8.41 6.37 -8.79
C LEU A 52 8.47 5.97 -7.31
N TYR A 53 7.35 6.16 -6.60
CA TYR A 53 7.24 5.97 -5.16
C TYR A 53 6.11 5.00 -4.78
N LEU A 54 6.30 4.24 -3.70
CA LEU A 54 5.32 3.33 -3.12
C LEU A 54 4.47 4.04 -2.06
N CYS A 55 3.20 4.29 -2.37
CA CYS A 55 2.28 5.04 -1.50
C CYS A 55 1.05 4.23 -1.04
N GLY A 56 0.90 3.00 -1.53
CA GLY A 56 -0.30 2.17 -1.33
C GLY A 56 -0.36 1.44 0.02
N SER A 57 -1.47 0.73 0.25
CA SER A 57 -1.70 0.02 1.52
C SER A 57 -0.70 -1.08 1.85
N GLY A 58 0.04 -1.58 0.85
CA GLY A 58 1.11 -2.57 1.03
C GLY A 58 2.48 -1.96 1.39
N ALA A 59 2.61 -0.64 1.41
CA ALA A 59 3.85 0.03 1.80
C ALA A 59 3.94 0.24 3.32
N HIS A 60 5.15 0.52 3.81
CA HIS A 60 5.40 0.89 5.20
C HIS A 60 4.51 2.08 5.64
N PRO A 61 3.99 2.11 6.88
CA PRO A 61 3.96 1.05 7.90
C PRO A 61 2.82 0.02 7.70
N GLY A 62 1.90 0.31 6.79
CA GLY A 62 0.68 -0.44 6.53
C GLY A 62 -0.47 0.53 6.26
N GLY A 63 -1.39 0.14 5.38
CA GLY A 63 -2.53 0.98 5.04
C GLY A 63 -3.76 0.81 5.92
N GLY A 64 -4.93 0.95 5.31
CA GLY A 64 -6.20 1.18 6.00
C GLY A 64 -6.60 2.65 5.98
N VAL A 65 -7.39 3.09 6.96
CA VAL A 65 -7.97 4.44 6.99
C VAL A 65 -6.96 5.52 7.40
N THR A 66 -5.76 5.14 7.85
CA THR A 66 -4.76 6.08 8.39
C THR A 66 -4.14 6.99 7.32
N GLY A 67 -4.03 6.53 6.07
CA GLY A 67 -3.36 7.27 4.99
C GLY A 67 -1.84 7.43 5.15
N MET A 68 -1.22 6.82 6.16
CA MET A 68 0.21 7.02 6.46
C MET A 68 1.15 6.69 5.30
N PRO A 69 0.99 5.57 4.56
CA PRO A 69 1.93 5.26 3.48
C PRO A 69 1.93 6.33 2.38
N GLY A 70 0.75 6.87 2.06
CA GLY A 70 0.63 7.95 1.08
C GLY A 70 1.22 9.27 1.57
N HIS A 71 0.96 9.62 2.83
CA HIS A 71 1.55 10.80 3.45
C HIS A 71 3.08 10.75 3.44
N ASN A 72 3.67 9.65 3.89
CA ASN A 72 5.12 9.50 3.99
C ASN A 72 5.79 9.44 2.61
N ALA A 73 5.19 8.71 1.64
CA ALA A 73 5.69 8.68 0.27
C ALA A 73 5.66 10.07 -0.38
N ALA A 74 4.63 10.87 -0.11
CA ALA A 74 4.56 12.25 -0.61
C ALA A 74 5.66 13.14 -0.03
N HIS A 75 5.99 13.00 1.27
CA HIS A 75 7.10 13.72 1.88
C HIS A 75 8.44 13.34 1.24
N VAL A 76 8.69 12.05 1.04
CA VAL A 76 9.90 11.57 0.37
C VAL A 76 9.99 12.09 -1.08
N ALA A 77 8.89 12.10 -1.82
CA ALA A 77 8.86 12.67 -3.15
C ALA A 77 9.15 14.18 -3.17
N LEU A 78 8.66 14.94 -2.18
CA LEU A 78 8.95 16.37 -2.06
C LEU A 78 10.42 16.63 -1.71
N GLU A 79 11.03 15.80 -0.87
CA GLU A 79 12.45 15.87 -0.55
C GLU A 79 13.32 15.64 -1.80
N ASP A 80 13.00 14.61 -2.58
CA ASP A 80 13.73 14.29 -3.81
C ASP A 80 13.56 15.38 -4.89
N LEU A 81 12.40 16.05 -4.95
CA LEU A 81 12.15 17.17 -5.87
C LEU A 81 12.86 18.46 -5.47
N ALA A 82 13.26 18.60 -4.20
CA ALA A 82 13.95 19.79 -3.70
C ALA A 82 15.47 19.74 -3.91
N GLY A 83 16.02 18.58 -4.30
CA GLY A 83 17.42 18.38 -4.70
C GLY A 83 17.65 18.55 -6.19
#